data_AF-A0AAU4GKN4-F1
#
_entry.id   AF-A0AAU4GKN4-F1
#
_cell.length_a   1.000
_cell.length_b   1.000
_cell.length_c   1.000
_cell.angle_alpha   90.00
_cell.angle_beta   90.00
_cell.angle_gamma   90.00
#
_symmetry.space_group_name_H-M   'P 1'
#
loop_
_entity.id
_entity.type
_entity.pdbx_description
1 polymer ?
#
loop_
_entity_poly.entity_id
_entity_poly.type
_entity_poly.pdbx_seq_one_letter_code
_entity_poly.pdbx_strand_id
1 'polypeptide(L)'
;MHVFDPSMPAATIQAQLDKDFNAQKDTQTAQFSEGRVAHLFKPGTYGVHDNVGYYTSVAGLGKNPDDVQINGDITVDAFNDSDQGSALQNFWRSAENMAVTPSSGNDRWAVSQAAPFRRMDIKGGLQLFPASYGYASGGYIADTRVSGQAASISQQQWYTRDSALGSWDGGVWNMVFSGTTGAPANTFPSPPETTLDTTPVSRDVPYLYVDDSGNYQVFRSALRTNASGPSWANGGTPGDSVPMTQFYVVKSGDTADTINNALSSGCNLFFTPGTYHLDKTLNVTRPDTVVLGVGYPTLVPDNGVDAMHVADVDGVRVKGLLFDAGTANSKSLLTVGDEGASADHSKDPTTLQDVFFRVGGQIAGKATTSLVVNSNNTIIDHVWAWRADHGNPGTVGWTTNTADTGVLVNGDNVEATGLFVEHYQKFQVVWNGQGGKTIFFQNEMPYDVPDQASWNSAPGVTGYAAYKVGPDVTSHEAWGLGSYCFFDTNPAVASAHAFEVPQNAGVKLHSLLTVSLNYRGTITHVVNDTGDVTPSGTTPVNVTSYP
;
A
#
# COMPACT_ATOMS: atom_id res chain seq x y z
N MET A 1 -12.07 -1.53 18.47
CA MET A 1 -10.74 -1.08 18.94
C MET A 1 -10.55 -1.58 20.37
N HIS A 2 -9.49 -2.36 20.58
CA HIS A 2 -9.12 -2.94 21.86
C HIS A 2 -7.79 -2.31 22.28
N VAL A 3 -7.75 -1.72 23.48
CA VAL A 3 -6.53 -1.16 24.06
C VAL A 3 -6.13 -2.03 25.23
N PHE A 4 -5.02 -2.73 25.08
CA PHE A 4 -4.45 -3.61 26.09
C PHE A 4 -3.39 -2.86 26.90
N ASP A 5 -3.33 -3.16 28.19
CA ASP A 5 -2.29 -2.66 29.08
C ASP A 5 -1.63 -3.81 29.85
N PRO A 6 -0.39 -3.65 30.34
CA PRO A 6 0.37 -4.76 30.93
C PRO A 6 -0.21 -5.32 32.23
N SER A 7 -1.18 -4.63 32.86
CA SER A 7 -1.88 -5.14 34.04
C SER A 7 -3.01 -6.12 33.69
N MET A 8 -3.45 -6.16 32.43
CA MET A 8 -4.44 -7.13 31.97
C MET A 8 -3.83 -8.54 31.94
N PRO A 9 -4.54 -9.58 32.44
CA PRO A 9 -4.04 -10.95 32.37
C PRO A 9 -3.82 -11.39 30.92
N ALA A 10 -2.67 -12.01 30.63
CA ALA A 10 -2.32 -12.47 29.28
C ALA A 10 -3.41 -13.39 28.66
N ALA A 11 -4.02 -14.27 29.46
CA ALA A 11 -5.12 -15.13 29.01
C ALA A 11 -6.36 -14.34 28.58
N THR A 12 -6.64 -13.19 29.21
CA THR A 12 -7.75 -12.31 28.82
C THR A 12 -7.45 -11.59 27.52
N ILE A 13 -6.21 -11.10 27.35
CA ILE A 13 -5.76 -10.51 26.09
C ILE A 13 -5.86 -11.55 24.98
N GLN A 14 -5.23 -12.72 25.16
CA GLN A 14 -5.23 -13.80 24.19
C GLN A 14 -6.64 -14.22 23.78
N ALA A 15 -7.56 -14.39 24.74
CA ALA A 15 -8.95 -14.74 24.42
C ALA A 15 -9.66 -13.69 23.56
N GLN A 16 -9.32 -12.41 23.72
CA GLN A 16 -9.85 -11.35 22.87
C GLN A 16 -9.22 -11.39 21.46
N LEU A 17 -7.90 -11.58 21.35
CA LEU A 17 -7.21 -11.73 20.06
C LEU A 17 -7.77 -12.93 19.28
N ASP A 18 -7.92 -14.09 19.94
CA ASP A 18 -8.49 -15.30 19.34
C ASP A 18 -9.93 -15.09 18.87
N LYS A 19 -10.73 -14.35 19.65
CA LYS A 19 -12.11 -14.04 19.27
C LYS A 19 -12.17 -13.19 18.02
N ASP A 20 -11.36 -12.13 17.95
CA ASP A 20 -11.35 -11.23 16.81
C ASP A 20 -10.77 -11.91 15.57
N PHE A 21 -9.70 -12.69 15.72
CA PHE A 21 -9.15 -13.52 14.65
C PHE A 21 -10.18 -14.50 14.10
N ASN A 22 -10.90 -15.24 14.96
CA ASN A 22 -11.91 -16.18 14.49
C ASN A 22 -13.06 -15.51 13.72
N ALA A 23 -13.37 -14.24 14.02
CA ALA A 23 -14.35 -13.47 13.28
C ALA A 23 -13.80 -12.92 11.94
N GLN A 24 -12.48 -12.74 11.82
CA GLN A 24 -11.83 -12.03 10.71
C GLN A 24 -10.94 -12.89 9.83
N LYS A 25 -10.72 -14.17 10.13
CA LYS A 25 -9.73 -14.98 9.42
C LYS A 25 -10.20 -15.53 8.07
N ASP A 26 -11.49 -15.83 7.93
CA ASP A 26 -12.02 -16.63 6.83
C ASP A 26 -12.19 -15.82 5.54
N THR A 27 -11.49 -16.21 4.48
CA THR A 27 -11.51 -15.50 3.18
C THR A 27 -12.91 -15.42 2.56
N GLN A 28 -13.73 -16.45 2.71
CA GLN A 28 -15.06 -16.49 2.08
C GLN A 28 -16.08 -15.56 2.78
N THR A 29 -15.85 -15.21 4.03
CA THR A 29 -16.82 -14.48 4.86
C THR A 29 -16.31 -13.14 5.39
N ALA A 30 -15.02 -13.02 5.67
CA ALA A 30 -14.42 -11.84 6.27
C ALA A 30 -13.81 -10.88 5.24
N GLN A 31 -13.34 -11.38 4.08
CA GLN A 31 -12.65 -10.57 3.07
C GLN A 31 -13.47 -9.35 2.63
N PHE A 32 -14.78 -9.49 2.42
CA PHE A 32 -15.66 -8.36 2.05
C PHE A 32 -16.64 -7.98 3.17
N SER A 33 -16.30 -8.28 4.42
CA SER A 33 -17.12 -7.91 5.58
C SER A 33 -16.93 -6.45 5.99
N GLU A 34 -17.85 -5.96 6.81
CA GLU A 34 -17.76 -4.65 7.47
C GLU A 34 -17.00 -4.70 8.81
N GLY A 35 -16.54 -5.87 9.24
CA GLY A 35 -15.79 -6.01 10.49
C GLY A 35 -14.50 -5.21 10.44
N ARG A 36 -14.24 -4.37 11.44
CA ARG A 36 -13.02 -3.56 11.57
C ARG A 36 -12.46 -3.67 12.98
N VAL A 37 -11.20 -4.06 13.11
CA VAL A 37 -10.56 -4.33 14.41
C VAL A 37 -9.23 -3.59 14.51
N ALA A 38 -8.92 -3.15 15.73
CA ALA A 38 -7.61 -2.61 16.07
C ALA A 38 -7.17 -3.18 17.41
N HIS A 39 -6.01 -3.82 17.45
CA HIS A 39 -5.33 -4.29 18.65
C HIS A 39 -4.22 -3.29 18.99
N LEU A 40 -4.38 -2.56 20.10
CA LEU A 40 -3.46 -1.50 20.51
C LEU A 40 -2.84 -1.84 21.86
N PHE A 41 -1.53 -2.00 21.90
CA PHE A 41 -0.79 -2.40 23.10
C PHE A 41 -0.11 -1.19 23.73
N LYS A 42 -0.47 -0.83 24.96
CA LYS A 42 0.26 0.20 25.72
C LYS A 42 1.70 -0.23 26.00
N PRO A 43 2.62 0.72 26.28
CA PRO A 43 4.00 0.40 26.67
C PRO A 43 4.07 -0.68 27.76
N GLY A 44 4.95 -1.68 27.56
CA GLY A 44 5.16 -2.81 28.45
C GLY A 44 5.40 -4.13 27.70
N THR A 45 5.38 -5.25 28.44
CA THR A 45 5.68 -6.59 27.92
C THR A 45 4.45 -7.49 27.96
N TYR A 46 4.20 -8.22 26.87
CA TYR A 46 3.05 -9.11 26.70
C TYR A 46 3.52 -10.48 26.23
N GLY A 47 2.97 -11.55 26.82
CA GLY A 47 3.18 -12.93 26.35
C GLY A 47 1.94 -13.43 25.61
N VAL A 48 1.81 -13.08 24.33
CA VAL A 48 0.61 -13.36 23.51
C VAL A 48 1.02 -13.73 22.09
N HIS A 49 0.13 -14.44 21.39
CA HIS A 49 0.24 -14.74 19.96
C HIS A 49 -0.95 -14.11 19.24
N ASP A 50 -0.70 -13.13 18.38
CA ASP A 50 -1.75 -12.43 17.64
C ASP A 50 -1.80 -12.93 16.19
N ASN A 51 -2.76 -13.81 15.87
CA ASN A 51 -3.04 -14.14 14.48
C ASN A 51 -3.90 -13.04 13.87
N VAL A 52 -3.44 -12.43 12.78
CA VAL A 52 -4.04 -11.22 12.24
C VAL A 52 -4.91 -11.54 11.04
N GLY A 53 -6.23 -11.36 11.20
CA GLY A 53 -7.24 -11.55 10.13
C GLY A 53 -7.43 -10.32 9.24
N TYR A 54 -8.44 -10.36 8.38
CA TYR A 54 -8.84 -9.23 7.54
C TYR A 54 -9.25 -8.01 8.40
N TYR A 55 -8.98 -6.82 7.86
CA TYR A 55 -9.27 -5.51 8.44
C TYR A 55 -8.86 -5.34 9.91
N THR A 56 -7.71 -5.90 10.25
CA THR A 56 -7.16 -5.86 11.60
C THR A 56 -5.83 -5.12 11.59
N SER A 57 -5.75 -4.03 12.36
CA SER A 57 -4.47 -3.37 12.62
C SER A 57 -3.95 -3.76 14.00
N VAL A 58 -2.68 -4.15 14.08
CA VAL A 58 -1.97 -4.40 15.34
C VAL A 58 -0.93 -3.31 15.52
N ALA A 59 -0.95 -2.60 16.65
CA ALA A 59 0.01 -1.53 16.89
C ALA A 59 0.44 -1.42 18.36
N GLY A 60 1.73 -1.11 18.57
CA GLY A 60 2.22 -0.64 19.86
C GLY A 60 1.99 0.87 20.03
N LEU A 61 1.58 1.27 21.23
CA LEU A 61 1.37 2.68 21.63
C LEU A 61 2.59 3.26 22.35
N GLY A 62 3.77 2.71 22.06
CA GLY A 62 5.07 3.24 22.46
C GLY A 62 5.47 4.46 21.65
N LYS A 63 6.39 5.28 22.17
CA LYS A 63 7.03 6.28 21.32
C LYS A 63 8.02 5.61 20.36
N ASN A 64 8.65 4.53 20.79
CA ASN A 64 9.53 3.68 19.98
C ASN A 64 9.05 2.22 20.01
N PRO A 65 9.46 1.37 19.06
CA PRO A 65 9.03 -0.03 19.00
C PRO A 65 9.37 -0.80 20.27
N ASP A 66 10.57 -0.59 20.83
CA ASP A 66 11.04 -1.27 22.06
C ASP A 66 10.24 -0.93 23.33
N ASP A 67 9.40 0.12 23.31
CA ASP A 67 8.53 0.45 24.45
C ASP A 67 7.39 -0.59 24.61
N VAL A 68 7.07 -1.34 23.54
CA VAL A 68 6.08 -2.42 23.53
C VAL A 68 6.73 -3.71 23.08
N GLN A 69 6.89 -4.66 24.00
CA GLN A 69 7.49 -5.97 23.70
C GLN A 69 6.44 -7.07 23.70
N ILE A 70 6.29 -7.75 22.56
CA ILE A 70 5.57 -9.02 22.43
C ILE A 70 6.58 -10.17 22.55
N ASN A 71 6.41 -11.03 23.54
CA ASN A 71 7.13 -12.30 23.70
C ASN A 71 6.20 -13.41 23.20
N GLY A 72 6.26 -13.66 21.90
CA GLY A 72 5.26 -14.39 21.14
C GLY A 72 5.31 -13.93 19.69
N ASP A 73 4.20 -14.01 18.96
CA ASP A 73 4.20 -13.86 17.50
C ASP A 73 3.09 -12.92 17.03
N ILE A 74 3.31 -12.22 15.92
CA ILE A 74 2.29 -11.41 15.22
C ILE A 74 2.16 -11.99 13.83
N THR A 75 1.23 -12.92 13.67
CA THR A 75 1.27 -13.89 12.58
C THR A 75 0.19 -13.65 11.54
N VAL A 76 0.58 -13.73 10.27
CA VAL A 76 -0.32 -13.97 9.15
C VAL A 76 0.15 -15.23 8.42
N ASP A 77 -0.78 -16.13 8.12
CA ASP A 77 -0.57 -17.34 7.32
C ASP A 77 -1.77 -17.57 6.39
N ALA A 78 -1.69 -18.58 5.54
CA ALA A 78 -2.86 -19.13 4.83
C ALA A 78 -3.70 -19.98 5.79
N PHE A 79 -4.44 -19.32 6.69
CA PHE A 79 -5.06 -19.94 7.86
C PHE A 79 -6.25 -20.86 7.58
N ASN A 80 -6.89 -20.77 6.41
CA ASN A 80 -8.12 -21.50 6.12
C ASN A 80 -7.91 -22.52 5.00
N ASP A 81 -8.64 -23.63 5.08
CA ASP A 81 -8.64 -24.67 4.04
C ASP A 81 -9.03 -24.10 2.67
N SER A 82 -9.93 -23.11 2.62
CA SER A 82 -10.33 -22.42 1.40
C SER A 82 -9.17 -21.72 0.70
N ASP A 83 -8.16 -21.30 1.46
CA ASP A 83 -6.96 -20.64 0.94
C ASP A 83 -6.06 -21.65 0.22
N GLN A 84 -6.22 -22.96 0.48
CA GLN A 84 -5.42 -24.04 -0.10
C GLN A 84 -3.91 -23.81 0.07
N GLY A 85 -3.52 -23.19 1.19
CA GLY A 85 -2.14 -22.80 1.46
C GLY A 85 -1.65 -21.59 0.65
N SER A 86 -2.49 -20.91 -0.11
CA SER A 86 -2.16 -19.68 -0.83
C SER A 86 -2.37 -18.46 0.07
N ALA A 87 -1.46 -17.48 0.00
CA ALA A 87 -1.58 -16.18 0.66
C ALA A 87 -2.01 -15.06 -0.32
N LEU A 88 -2.38 -15.39 -1.57
CA LEU A 88 -2.74 -14.41 -2.62
C LEU A 88 -3.87 -13.45 -2.24
N GLN A 89 -4.69 -13.77 -1.24
CA GLN A 89 -5.81 -12.94 -0.79
C GLN A 89 -5.62 -12.39 0.63
N ASN A 90 -4.46 -12.57 1.26
CA ASN A 90 -4.17 -12.05 2.60
C ASN A 90 -3.96 -10.53 2.61
N PHE A 91 -5.06 -9.79 2.40
CA PHE A 91 -5.10 -8.33 2.28
C PHE A 91 -5.49 -7.64 3.60
N TRP A 92 -5.42 -6.31 3.56
CA TRP A 92 -6.05 -5.38 4.50
C TRP A 92 -5.77 -5.68 5.98
N ARG A 93 -4.50 -5.77 6.37
CA ARG A 93 -4.09 -5.91 7.77
C ARG A 93 -2.74 -5.26 8.02
N SER A 94 -2.44 -4.80 9.23
CA SER A 94 -1.19 -4.08 9.47
C SER A 94 -0.53 -4.45 10.79
N ALA A 95 0.80 -4.33 10.85
CA ALA A 95 1.58 -4.39 12.09
C ALA A 95 2.46 -3.14 12.21
N GLU A 96 2.40 -2.46 13.35
CA GLU A 96 3.08 -1.16 13.54
C GLU A 96 3.69 -0.96 14.94
N ASN A 97 4.91 -0.41 14.99
CA ASN A 97 5.48 0.24 16.19
C ASN A 97 5.58 -0.64 17.45
N MET A 98 6.12 -1.85 17.32
CA MET A 98 6.36 -2.74 18.45
C MET A 98 7.59 -3.64 18.22
N ALA A 99 8.16 -4.14 19.31
CA ALA A 99 9.17 -5.20 19.28
C ALA A 99 8.51 -6.57 19.46
N VAL A 100 8.97 -7.56 18.70
CA VAL A 100 8.50 -8.96 18.78
C VAL A 100 9.72 -9.86 18.98
N THR A 101 9.65 -10.72 19.99
CA THR A 101 10.59 -11.83 20.20
C THR A 101 9.85 -13.11 19.83
N PRO A 102 10.01 -13.60 18.58
CA PRO A 102 9.19 -14.70 18.07
C PRO A 102 9.40 -15.97 18.86
N SER A 103 8.32 -16.70 19.13
CA SER A 103 8.35 -17.86 20.03
C SER A 103 9.22 -19.01 19.50
N SER A 104 9.34 -19.09 18.17
CA SER A 104 10.11 -20.11 17.46
C SER A 104 11.30 -19.52 16.69
N GLY A 105 11.75 -18.32 17.09
CA GLY A 105 12.90 -17.62 16.49
C GLY A 105 12.61 -16.93 15.15
N ASN A 106 11.46 -17.17 14.53
CA ASN A 106 10.99 -16.45 13.35
C ASN A 106 9.51 -16.06 13.52
N ASP A 107 9.18 -14.80 13.20
CA ASP A 107 7.78 -14.37 13.04
C ASP A 107 7.34 -14.65 11.60
N ARG A 108 6.03 -14.76 11.34
CA ARG A 108 5.51 -14.97 9.98
C ARG A 108 4.49 -13.90 9.59
N TRP A 109 4.78 -13.19 8.50
CA TRP A 109 3.90 -12.19 7.91
C TRP A 109 3.59 -12.56 6.44
N ALA A 110 2.88 -13.67 6.24
CA ALA A 110 2.55 -14.21 4.92
C ALA A 110 1.36 -13.47 4.28
N VAL A 111 1.64 -12.30 3.72
CA VAL A 111 0.62 -11.38 3.19
C VAL A 111 0.69 -11.22 1.68
N SER A 112 -0.33 -10.59 1.11
CA SER A 112 -0.27 -9.99 -0.22
C SER A 112 -0.37 -8.46 -0.12
N GLN A 113 -1.10 -7.77 -1.00
CA GLN A 113 -1.17 -6.30 -1.06
C GLN A 113 -1.88 -5.66 0.16
N ALA A 114 -1.65 -4.36 0.36
CA ALA A 114 -2.23 -3.53 1.42
C ALA A 114 -2.07 -4.10 2.85
N ALA A 115 -0.92 -4.71 3.10
CA ALA A 115 -0.60 -5.31 4.39
C ALA A 115 0.72 -4.81 5.00
N PRO A 116 0.79 -3.52 5.40
CA PRO A 116 2.05 -2.89 5.79
C PRO A 116 2.64 -3.46 7.08
N PHE A 117 3.95 -3.57 7.09
CA PHE A 117 4.77 -3.94 8.25
C PHE A 117 5.74 -2.80 8.56
N ARG A 118 5.42 -1.97 9.56
CA ARG A 118 6.10 -0.67 9.77
C ARG A 118 6.63 -0.52 11.19
N ARG A 119 7.81 0.11 11.35
CA ARG A 119 8.37 0.42 12.69
C ARG A 119 8.42 -0.81 13.60
N MET A 120 8.77 -1.97 13.06
CA MET A 120 8.83 -3.20 13.84
C MET A 120 10.27 -3.48 14.28
N ASP A 121 10.44 -4.06 15.46
CA ASP A 121 11.72 -4.64 15.90
C ASP A 121 11.59 -6.15 16.09
N ILE A 122 11.95 -6.92 15.06
CA ILE A 122 11.90 -8.37 15.08
C ILE A 122 13.22 -8.91 15.63
N LYS A 123 13.16 -9.39 16.88
CA LYS A 123 14.27 -10.02 17.61
C LYS A 123 14.39 -11.51 17.23
N GLY A 124 14.45 -11.75 15.93
CA GLY A 124 14.51 -13.06 15.28
C GLY A 124 14.56 -12.91 13.75
N GLY A 125 14.20 -13.96 13.03
CA GLY A 125 13.95 -13.89 11.59
C GLY A 125 12.50 -13.53 11.26
N LEU A 126 12.23 -13.28 9.99
CA LEU A 126 10.91 -12.90 9.46
C LEU A 126 10.60 -13.70 8.19
N GLN A 127 9.56 -14.52 8.24
CA GLN A 127 9.07 -15.30 7.10
C GLN A 127 7.94 -14.53 6.42
N LEU A 128 8.11 -14.21 5.15
CA LEU A 128 7.12 -13.46 4.37
C LEU A 128 6.22 -14.38 3.55
N PHE A 129 6.42 -15.69 3.61
CA PHE A 129 5.69 -16.70 2.85
C PHE A 129 4.82 -17.57 3.78
N PRO A 130 3.71 -18.15 3.28
CA PRO A 130 2.87 -19.02 4.09
C PRO A 130 3.61 -20.32 4.42
N ALA A 131 3.25 -20.99 5.53
CA ALA A 131 3.91 -22.23 5.97
C ALA A 131 3.90 -23.34 4.89
N SER A 132 2.91 -23.30 4.01
CA SER A 132 2.70 -24.18 2.87
C SER A 132 3.68 -23.96 1.71
N TYR A 133 4.44 -22.85 1.69
CA TYR A 133 5.18 -22.36 0.52
C TYR A 133 4.30 -22.08 -0.71
N GLY A 134 2.99 -21.87 -0.50
CA GLY A 134 2.05 -21.52 -1.56
C GLY A 134 2.26 -20.11 -2.12
N TYR A 135 1.47 -19.76 -3.13
CA TYR A 135 1.56 -18.48 -3.81
C TYR A 135 1.31 -17.31 -2.86
N ALA A 136 2.09 -16.24 -3.00
CA ALA A 136 1.94 -15.01 -2.25
C ALA A 136 2.38 -13.82 -3.11
N SER A 137 1.70 -12.68 -2.98
CA SER A 137 1.88 -11.49 -3.84
C SER A 137 2.01 -10.21 -3.01
N GLY A 138 2.85 -10.28 -1.97
CA GLY A 138 3.22 -9.15 -1.14
C GLY A 138 4.18 -8.21 -1.87
N GLY A 139 4.79 -7.26 -1.19
CA GLY A 139 4.52 -6.85 0.17
C GLY A 139 5.37 -5.64 0.51
N TYR A 140 5.19 -5.10 1.71
CA TYR A 140 5.74 -3.80 2.06
C TYR A 140 6.28 -3.79 3.49
N ILE A 141 7.59 -3.53 3.63
CA ILE A 141 8.27 -3.29 4.90
C ILE A 141 8.87 -1.89 4.90
N ALA A 142 8.68 -1.14 5.99
CA ALA A 142 9.36 0.14 6.19
C ALA A 142 9.77 0.40 7.63
N ASP A 143 10.84 1.16 7.79
CA ASP A 143 11.33 1.64 9.10
C ASP A 143 11.52 0.52 10.13
N THR A 144 11.91 -0.67 9.69
CA THR A 144 11.85 -1.91 10.48
C THR A 144 13.24 -2.52 10.66
N ARG A 145 13.48 -3.08 11.84
CA ARG A 145 14.67 -3.90 12.11
C ARG A 145 14.26 -5.37 12.22
N VAL A 146 14.92 -6.23 11.45
CA VAL A 146 14.87 -7.69 11.59
C VAL A 146 16.28 -8.14 11.94
N SER A 147 16.51 -8.59 13.17
CA SER A 147 17.85 -8.96 13.63
C SER A 147 18.42 -10.20 12.95
N GLY A 148 17.54 -11.09 12.48
CA GLY A 148 17.87 -12.31 11.75
C GLY A 148 17.64 -12.17 10.24
N GLN A 149 17.40 -13.31 9.59
CA GLN A 149 17.10 -13.37 8.15
C GLN A 149 15.63 -13.03 7.90
N ALA A 150 15.37 -12.11 6.97
CA ALA A 150 14.07 -11.97 6.33
C ALA A 150 14.03 -12.83 5.07
N ALA A 151 12.94 -13.57 4.84
CA ALA A 151 12.86 -14.53 3.74
C ALA A 151 11.54 -14.41 2.96
N SER A 152 11.64 -14.25 1.65
CA SER A 152 10.51 -14.07 0.73
C SER A 152 10.04 -15.38 0.09
N ILE A 153 10.99 -16.26 -0.26
CA ILE A 153 10.79 -17.62 -0.80
C ILE A 153 9.77 -17.72 -1.93
N SER A 154 8.47 -17.90 -1.64
CA SER A 154 7.40 -18.02 -2.64
C SER A 154 6.72 -16.70 -2.99
N GLN A 155 7.08 -15.61 -2.32
CA GLN A 155 6.61 -14.26 -2.62
C GLN A 155 7.05 -13.84 -4.02
N GLN A 156 6.09 -13.46 -4.85
CA GLN A 156 6.32 -13.03 -6.23
C GLN A 156 7.23 -11.78 -6.28
N GLN A 157 6.94 -10.81 -5.42
CA GLN A 157 7.68 -9.55 -5.31
C GLN A 157 7.66 -9.04 -3.87
N TRP A 158 8.51 -8.05 -3.57
CA TRP A 158 8.50 -7.36 -2.29
C TRP A 158 9.21 -6.01 -2.34
N TYR A 159 8.76 -5.06 -1.53
CA TYR A 159 9.47 -3.79 -1.30
C TYR A 159 9.85 -3.61 0.16
N THR A 160 11.13 -3.31 0.41
CA THR A 160 11.65 -2.98 1.74
C THR A 160 12.43 -1.68 1.71
N ARG A 161 11.99 -0.67 2.49
CA ARG A 161 12.72 0.60 2.59
C ARG A 161 13.11 1.01 3.99
N ASP A 162 14.16 1.83 4.10
CA ASP A 162 14.62 2.47 5.33
C ASP A 162 14.71 1.49 6.52
N SER A 163 15.21 0.29 6.26
CA SER A 163 15.13 -0.83 7.20
C SER A 163 16.51 -1.42 7.47
N ALA A 164 16.59 -2.31 8.45
CA ALA A 164 17.81 -3.07 8.74
C ALA A 164 17.46 -4.55 8.84
N LEU A 165 18.07 -5.36 7.99
CA LEU A 165 17.89 -6.82 7.96
C LEU A 165 19.21 -7.47 8.36
N GLY A 166 19.18 -8.55 9.14
CA GLY A 166 20.38 -9.35 9.39
C GLY A 166 20.89 -9.98 8.10
N SER A 167 19.98 -10.51 7.29
CA SER A 167 20.20 -10.93 5.90
C SER A 167 18.86 -11.07 5.17
N TRP A 168 18.93 -11.32 3.86
CA TRP A 168 17.77 -11.62 3.02
C TRP A 168 17.93 -13.00 2.36
N ASP A 169 16.81 -13.70 2.13
CA ASP A 169 16.74 -14.92 1.33
C ASP A 169 15.47 -14.98 0.46
N GLY A 170 15.62 -15.63 -0.70
CA GLY A 170 14.57 -15.77 -1.71
C GLY A 170 14.42 -14.58 -2.66
N GLY A 171 13.83 -14.85 -3.81
CA GLY A 171 13.55 -13.87 -4.86
C GLY A 171 12.91 -14.56 -6.05
N VAL A 172 11.65 -14.21 -6.35
CA VAL A 172 10.89 -14.81 -7.47
C VAL A 172 10.93 -13.93 -8.69
N TRP A 173 10.33 -12.73 -8.66
CA TRP A 173 10.29 -11.81 -9.81
C TRP A 173 10.85 -10.42 -9.55
N ASN A 174 10.52 -9.78 -8.42
CA ASN A 174 10.90 -8.37 -8.18
C ASN A 174 11.13 -8.07 -6.70
N MET A 175 12.37 -8.20 -6.22
CA MET A 175 12.72 -7.88 -4.83
C MET A 175 13.44 -6.53 -4.78
N VAL A 176 12.79 -5.51 -4.24
CA VAL A 176 13.28 -4.12 -4.31
C VAL A 176 13.61 -3.58 -2.92
N PHE A 177 14.75 -2.92 -2.81
CA PHE A 177 15.27 -2.35 -1.59
C PHE A 177 15.72 -0.90 -1.82
N SER A 178 15.39 0.01 -0.90
CA SER A 178 16.01 1.35 -0.87
C SER A 178 16.31 1.77 0.57
N GLY A 179 17.53 2.23 0.85
CA GLY A 179 17.88 2.62 2.23
C GLY A 179 17.86 1.45 3.22
N THR A 180 18.05 0.21 2.76
CA THR A 180 17.96 -0.98 3.62
C THR A 180 19.33 -1.58 3.87
N THR A 181 19.81 -1.48 5.11
CA THR A 181 21.06 -2.12 5.54
C THR A 181 20.85 -3.64 5.61
N GLY A 182 21.81 -4.41 5.12
CA GLY A 182 21.71 -5.87 5.04
C GLY A 182 20.85 -6.39 3.89
N ALA A 183 20.35 -5.51 3.03
CA ALA A 183 19.80 -5.89 1.73
C ALA A 183 20.88 -6.56 0.85
N PRO A 184 20.48 -7.48 -0.04
CA PRO A 184 21.38 -8.06 -1.03
C PRO A 184 21.87 -6.98 -2.02
N ALA A 185 22.99 -7.24 -2.69
CA ALA A 185 23.48 -6.37 -3.76
C ALA A 185 22.48 -6.33 -4.94
N ASN A 186 22.54 -5.28 -5.75
CA ASN A 186 21.74 -5.20 -6.98
C ASN A 186 22.21 -6.27 -7.99
N THR A 187 21.37 -7.26 -8.28
CA THR A 187 21.68 -8.44 -9.11
C THR A 187 20.66 -8.73 -10.20
N PHE A 188 19.62 -7.89 -10.33
CA PHE A 188 18.62 -8.03 -11.38
C PHE A 188 19.28 -8.20 -12.77
N PRO A 189 18.88 -9.21 -13.57
CA PRO A 189 17.64 -9.99 -13.45
C PRO A 189 17.73 -11.29 -12.65
N SER A 190 18.94 -11.76 -12.28
CA SER A 190 19.08 -13.08 -11.64
C SER A 190 20.24 -13.14 -10.63
N PRO A 191 19.94 -13.28 -9.32
CA PRO A 191 18.59 -13.24 -8.74
C PRO A 191 17.95 -11.84 -8.86
N PRO A 192 16.61 -11.69 -8.68
CA PRO A 192 15.86 -10.52 -9.14
C PRO A 192 15.86 -9.33 -8.15
N GLU A 193 17.02 -9.01 -7.57
CA GLU A 193 17.16 -7.94 -6.59
C GLU A 193 17.50 -6.60 -7.24
N THR A 194 16.72 -5.57 -6.90
CA THR A 194 17.00 -4.16 -7.22
C THR A 194 17.27 -3.40 -5.93
N THR A 195 18.51 -2.97 -5.73
CA THR A 195 18.93 -2.35 -4.46
C THR A 195 19.47 -0.95 -4.68
N LEU A 196 18.91 0.02 -3.94
CA LEU A 196 19.37 1.40 -3.86
C LEU A 196 19.93 1.66 -2.45
N ASP A 197 21.05 2.38 -2.38
CA ASP A 197 21.71 2.69 -1.10
C ASP A 197 20.82 3.51 -0.15
N THR A 198 19.96 4.36 -0.72
CA THR A 198 19.09 5.28 0.03
C THR A 198 17.72 5.40 -0.62
N THR A 199 16.70 5.72 0.18
CA THR A 199 15.43 6.27 -0.33
C THR A 199 15.60 7.78 -0.50
N PRO A 200 15.40 8.36 -1.70
CA PRO A 200 15.71 9.77 -1.96
C PRO A 200 14.97 10.73 -1.03
N VAL A 201 13.66 10.56 -0.85
CA VAL A 201 12.87 11.29 0.12
C VAL A 201 11.90 10.34 0.81
N SER A 202 11.92 10.30 2.14
CA SER A 202 10.95 9.52 2.91
C SER A 202 10.51 10.27 4.16
N ARG A 203 9.27 10.05 4.57
CA ARG A 203 8.75 10.50 5.86
C ARG A 203 8.03 9.32 6.47
N ASP A 204 8.42 8.91 7.67
CA ASP A 204 7.73 7.77 8.28
C ASP A 204 6.32 8.15 8.75
N VAL A 205 5.46 7.14 8.92
CA VAL A 205 4.03 7.31 9.18
C VAL A 205 3.77 8.13 10.45
N PRO A 206 2.68 8.94 10.50
CA PRO A 206 2.16 9.41 11.77
C PRO A 206 1.53 8.23 12.53
N TYR A 207 1.79 8.15 13.84
CA TYR A 207 1.29 7.03 14.68
C TYR A 207 0.81 7.51 16.05
N LEU A 208 -0.19 6.80 16.58
CA LEU A 208 -0.74 7.03 17.92
C LEU A 208 0.19 6.42 18.97
N TYR A 209 0.49 7.17 20.04
CA TYR A 209 1.22 6.66 21.19
C TYR A 209 0.68 7.25 22.50
N VAL A 210 1.08 6.67 23.63
CA VAL A 210 0.78 7.16 24.98
C VAL A 210 2.06 7.68 25.62
N ASP A 211 2.05 8.93 26.09
CA ASP A 211 3.20 9.51 26.78
C ASP A 211 3.32 9.03 28.25
N ASP A 212 4.44 9.37 28.90
CA ASP A 212 4.72 8.98 30.30
C ASP A 212 3.68 9.49 31.31
N SER A 213 2.90 10.51 30.94
CA SER A 213 1.80 11.06 31.75
C SER A 213 0.45 10.38 31.47
N GLY A 214 0.41 9.41 30.55
CA GLY A 214 -0.78 8.68 30.15
C GLY A 214 -1.65 9.39 29.10
N ASN A 215 -1.17 10.49 28.49
CA ASN A 215 -1.93 11.19 27.47
C ASN A 215 -1.68 10.57 26.09
N TYR A 216 -2.74 10.48 25.29
CA TYR A 216 -2.63 10.07 23.90
C TYR A 216 -2.12 11.22 23.02
N GLN A 217 -1.16 10.88 22.17
CA GLN A 217 -0.47 11.78 21.27
C GLN A 217 -0.37 11.13 19.89
N VAL A 218 -0.27 11.93 18.84
CA VAL A 218 0.10 11.47 17.51
C VAL A 218 1.50 11.99 17.21
N PHE A 219 2.45 11.07 17.02
CA PHE A 219 3.79 11.44 16.62
C PHE A 219 3.83 11.75 15.13
N ARG A 220 4.49 12.84 14.76
CA ARG A 220 4.69 13.30 13.39
C ARG A 220 6.17 13.22 13.05
N SER A 221 6.58 12.12 12.41
CA SER A 221 7.96 11.91 11.98
C SER A 221 8.43 13.01 11.03
N ALA A 222 9.68 13.45 11.16
CA ALA A 222 10.29 14.44 10.29
C ALA A 222 10.57 13.85 8.90
N LEU A 223 10.62 14.72 7.89
CA LEU A 223 11.10 14.37 6.56
C LEU A 223 12.58 13.96 6.61
N ARG A 224 12.93 12.91 5.88
CA ARG A 224 14.30 12.45 5.68
C ARG A 224 14.64 12.50 4.19
N THR A 225 15.87 12.89 3.89
CA THR A 225 16.43 12.88 2.54
C THR A 225 17.58 11.89 2.49
N ASN A 226 17.69 11.11 1.43
CA ASN A 226 18.65 10.01 1.31
C ASN A 226 18.60 9.11 2.55
N ALA A 227 17.38 8.72 2.92
CA ALA A 227 17.12 7.94 4.10
C ALA A 227 17.74 6.54 3.98
N SER A 228 18.25 6.04 5.10
CA SER A 228 18.80 4.70 5.21
C SER A 228 18.69 4.24 6.66
N GLY A 229 18.23 3.00 6.84
CA GLY A 229 17.97 2.38 8.13
C GLY A 229 16.76 2.93 8.90
N PRO A 230 16.33 2.23 9.96
CA PRO A 230 15.17 2.63 10.74
C PRO A 230 15.38 3.97 11.46
N SER A 231 14.36 4.81 11.45
CA SER A 231 14.40 6.17 12.00
C SER A 231 14.61 6.22 13.52
N TRP A 232 14.28 5.13 14.21
CA TRP A 232 14.38 4.95 15.67
C TRP A 232 15.63 4.15 16.09
N ALA A 233 16.45 3.68 15.14
CA ALA A 233 17.59 2.80 15.46
C ALA A 233 18.71 3.49 16.26
N ASN A 234 18.87 4.81 16.10
CA ASN A 234 19.95 5.60 16.71
C ASN A 234 19.42 6.59 17.76
N GLY A 235 18.33 6.26 18.44
CA GLY A 235 17.63 7.10 19.41
C GLY A 235 16.19 7.37 19.00
N GLY A 236 15.52 8.30 19.70
CA GLY A 236 14.14 8.64 19.38
C GLY A 236 14.00 9.17 17.94
N THR A 237 12.97 8.74 17.23
CA THR A 237 12.66 9.23 15.88
C THR A 237 12.57 10.76 15.88
N PRO A 238 13.24 11.45 14.95
CA PRO A 238 13.09 12.89 14.78
C PRO A 238 11.65 13.25 14.36
N GLY A 239 11.07 14.26 14.99
CA GLY A 239 9.70 14.68 14.75
C GLY A 239 9.10 15.41 15.94
N ASP A 240 7.81 15.70 15.86
CA ASP A 240 7.05 16.36 16.92
C ASP A 240 5.80 15.55 17.32
N SER A 241 5.07 16.01 18.33
CA SER A 241 3.89 15.31 18.85
C SER A 241 2.71 16.25 18.92
N VAL A 242 1.59 15.81 18.36
CA VAL A 242 0.33 16.54 18.39
C VAL A 242 -0.61 15.85 19.39
N PRO A 243 -1.12 16.56 20.41
CA PRO A 243 -2.00 15.94 21.39
C PRO A 243 -3.33 15.57 20.76
N MET A 244 -3.90 14.44 21.20
CA MET A 244 -5.23 13.98 20.74
C MET A 244 -6.35 14.99 21.00
N THR A 245 -6.14 15.99 21.86
CA THR A 245 -7.07 17.11 22.06
C THR A 245 -7.20 18.03 20.84
N GLN A 246 -6.28 17.95 19.87
CA GLN A 246 -6.36 18.63 18.58
C GLN A 246 -6.97 17.74 17.47
N PHE A 247 -7.43 16.53 17.80
CA PHE A 247 -8.05 15.61 16.86
C PHE A 247 -9.55 15.52 17.11
N TYR A 248 -10.31 15.54 16.02
CA TYR A 248 -11.67 15.05 16.02
C TYR A 248 -11.64 13.52 15.84
N VAL A 249 -12.19 12.80 16.82
CA VAL A 249 -12.27 11.34 16.79
C VAL A 249 -13.52 10.93 16.03
N VAL A 250 -13.36 10.57 14.76
CA VAL A 250 -14.44 10.16 13.88
C VAL A 250 -14.94 8.77 14.27
N LYS A 251 -16.26 8.63 14.43
CA LYS A 251 -16.94 7.41 14.86
C LYS A 251 -18.16 7.12 13.98
N SER A 252 -18.63 5.87 14.04
CA SER A 252 -19.87 5.49 13.36
C SER A 252 -21.01 6.46 13.73
N GLY A 253 -21.71 6.95 12.71
CA GLY A 253 -22.77 7.96 12.84
C GLY A 253 -22.33 9.40 12.54
N ASP A 254 -21.04 9.70 12.47
CA ASP A 254 -20.56 10.99 11.98
C ASP A 254 -20.91 11.18 10.49
N THR A 255 -21.37 12.39 10.15
CA THR A 255 -21.67 12.78 8.77
C THR A 255 -20.50 13.53 8.15
N ALA A 256 -20.47 13.61 6.81
CA ALA A 256 -19.49 14.43 6.11
C ALA A 256 -19.51 15.91 6.56
N ASP A 257 -20.68 16.47 6.89
CA ASP A 257 -20.81 17.81 7.45
C ASP A 257 -20.12 17.95 8.81
N THR A 258 -20.32 17.00 9.73
CA THR A 258 -19.66 17.02 11.04
C THR A 258 -18.15 16.97 10.89
N ILE A 259 -17.64 16.10 10.00
CA ILE A 259 -16.20 15.94 9.76
C ILE A 259 -15.62 17.21 9.11
N ASN A 260 -16.28 17.79 8.12
CA ASN A 260 -15.86 19.05 7.49
C ASN A 260 -15.91 20.24 8.47
N ASN A 261 -16.89 20.28 9.37
CA ASN A 261 -16.96 21.30 10.43
C ASN A 261 -15.77 21.17 11.40
N ALA A 262 -15.33 19.94 11.72
CA ALA A 262 -14.14 19.73 12.53
C ALA A 262 -12.86 20.20 11.81
N LEU A 263 -12.70 19.85 10.52
CA LEU A 263 -11.56 20.31 9.70
C LEU A 263 -11.48 21.84 9.63
N SER A 264 -12.60 22.49 9.32
CA SER A 264 -12.69 23.97 9.25
C SER A 264 -12.51 24.65 10.61
N SER A 265 -12.81 23.96 11.71
CA SER A 265 -12.56 24.45 13.07
C SER A 265 -11.11 24.27 13.54
N GLY A 266 -10.22 23.73 12.70
CA GLY A 266 -8.80 23.57 13.03
C GLY A 266 -8.42 22.19 13.57
N CYS A 267 -9.32 21.21 13.57
CA CYS A 267 -8.99 19.85 14.03
C CYS A 267 -8.21 19.05 12.99
N ASN A 268 -7.36 18.15 13.47
CA ASN A 268 -6.93 16.97 12.73
C ASN A 268 -8.03 15.90 12.81
N LEU A 269 -7.91 14.80 12.05
CA LEU A 269 -8.89 13.71 12.06
C LEU A 269 -8.25 12.40 12.52
N PHE A 270 -8.92 11.71 13.44
CA PHE A 270 -8.59 10.34 13.84
C PHE A 270 -9.80 9.44 13.57
N PHE A 271 -9.71 8.61 12.54
CA PHE A 271 -10.76 7.65 12.18
C PHE A 271 -10.60 6.37 12.98
N THR A 272 -11.62 6.07 13.79
CA THR A 272 -11.70 4.79 14.50
C THR A 272 -12.09 3.65 13.54
N PRO A 273 -11.88 2.36 13.90
CA PRO A 273 -12.26 1.25 13.03
C PRO A 273 -13.76 1.29 12.68
N GLY A 274 -14.10 1.36 11.39
CA GLY A 274 -15.49 1.40 10.91
C GLY A 274 -15.62 1.72 9.42
N THR A 275 -16.83 1.65 8.90
CA THR A 275 -17.20 2.09 7.54
C THR A 275 -18.00 3.38 7.62
N TYR A 276 -17.61 4.37 6.82
CA TYR A 276 -18.09 5.75 6.86
C TYR A 276 -18.64 6.15 5.50
N HIS A 277 -19.95 6.27 5.40
CA HIS A 277 -20.62 6.76 4.20
C HIS A 277 -20.59 8.29 4.13
N LEU A 278 -20.22 8.83 2.98
CA LEU A 278 -19.99 10.25 2.75
C LEU A 278 -20.89 10.76 1.63
N ASP A 279 -21.89 11.57 1.97
CA ASP A 279 -22.76 12.24 1.00
C ASP A 279 -22.16 13.55 0.45
N LYS A 280 -21.02 13.97 1.00
CA LYS A 280 -20.23 15.14 0.58
C LYS A 280 -18.74 14.83 0.69
N THR A 281 -17.96 15.48 -0.16
CA THR A 281 -16.50 15.40 -0.12
C THR A 281 -15.94 16.01 1.16
N LEU A 282 -14.98 15.31 1.78
CA LEU A 282 -14.19 15.85 2.88
C LEU A 282 -13.12 16.80 2.35
N ASN A 283 -13.05 18.03 2.86
CA ASN A 283 -12.15 19.06 2.35
C ASN A 283 -11.04 19.37 3.36
N VAL A 284 -9.85 18.85 3.13
CA VAL A 284 -8.66 19.09 3.94
C VAL A 284 -7.90 20.29 3.38
N THR A 285 -8.11 21.47 3.98
CA THR A 285 -7.63 22.75 3.43
C THR A 285 -6.55 23.43 4.28
N ARG A 286 -6.31 22.94 5.49
CA ARG A 286 -5.33 23.52 6.41
C ARG A 286 -3.98 22.79 6.24
N PRO A 287 -2.86 23.53 6.11
CA PRO A 287 -1.52 22.94 6.16
C PRO A 287 -1.33 22.07 7.41
N ASP A 288 -0.40 21.12 7.36
CA ASP A 288 -0.02 20.26 8.49
C ASP A 288 -1.13 19.33 9.02
N THR A 289 -2.31 19.30 8.37
CA THR A 289 -3.43 18.48 8.84
C THR A 289 -3.08 17.00 8.80
N VAL A 290 -3.27 16.31 9.92
CA VAL A 290 -3.15 14.86 10.02
C VAL A 290 -4.53 14.22 9.89
N VAL A 291 -4.66 13.28 8.97
CA VAL A 291 -5.80 12.39 8.81
C VAL A 291 -5.31 10.96 9.04
N LEU A 292 -5.56 10.45 10.24
CA LEU A 292 -5.03 9.17 10.71
C LEU A 292 -6.15 8.15 10.87
N GLY A 293 -6.02 7.00 10.21
CA GLY A 293 -6.87 5.83 10.40
C GLY A 293 -6.17 4.68 11.11
N VAL A 294 -6.91 3.96 11.95
CA VAL A 294 -6.46 2.74 12.63
C VAL A 294 -7.57 1.69 12.54
N GLY A 295 -7.21 0.46 12.17
CA GLY A 295 -8.15 -0.65 11.97
C GLY A 295 -8.94 -0.54 10.67
N TYR A 296 -8.28 -0.12 9.59
CA TYR A 296 -8.84 -0.02 8.23
C TYR A 296 -10.18 0.74 8.14
N PRO A 297 -10.28 1.95 8.73
CA PRO A 297 -11.46 2.78 8.52
C PRO A 297 -11.66 2.99 7.02
N THR A 298 -12.90 2.75 6.59
CA THR A 298 -13.26 2.70 5.18
C THR A 298 -14.18 3.87 4.84
N LEU A 299 -13.80 4.70 3.87
CA LEU A 299 -14.58 5.83 3.40
C LEU A 299 -15.32 5.44 2.12
N VAL A 300 -16.64 5.49 2.14
CA VAL A 300 -17.51 5.15 1.01
C VAL A 300 -18.22 6.41 0.52
N PRO A 301 -17.85 6.98 -0.64
CA PRO A 301 -18.58 8.12 -1.18
C PRO A 301 -19.92 7.68 -1.76
N ASP A 302 -20.99 8.32 -1.30
CA ASP A 302 -22.34 8.14 -1.82
C ASP A 302 -22.62 9.15 -2.95
N ASN A 303 -23.61 8.84 -3.80
CA ASN A 303 -24.10 9.76 -4.83
C ASN A 303 -23.06 10.26 -5.85
N GLY A 304 -21.90 9.60 -5.94
CA GLY A 304 -20.84 9.91 -6.91
C GLY A 304 -20.02 11.14 -6.56
N VAL A 305 -20.03 11.57 -5.29
CA VAL A 305 -19.07 12.57 -4.79
C VAL A 305 -17.68 11.95 -4.73
N ASP A 306 -16.64 12.78 -4.72
CA ASP A 306 -15.31 12.30 -4.34
C ASP A 306 -15.27 12.15 -2.82
N ALA A 307 -14.54 11.16 -2.28
CA ALA A 307 -14.53 10.96 -0.82
C ALA A 307 -13.73 12.04 -0.09
N MET A 308 -12.57 12.46 -0.64
CA MET A 308 -11.72 13.47 -0.01
C MET A 308 -10.94 14.28 -1.03
N HIS A 309 -10.88 15.59 -0.81
CA HIS A 309 -9.98 16.52 -1.48
C HIS A 309 -9.01 17.12 -0.46
N VAL A 310 -7.72 17.06 -0.76
CA VAL A 310 -6.66 17.80 -0.06
C VAL A 310 -6.31 19.00 -0.92
N ALA A 311 -6.36 20.21 -0.36
CA ALA A 311 -5.98 21.42 -1.07
C ALA A 311 -4.47 21.47 -1.36
N ASP A 312 -4.03 22.37 -2.24
CA ASP A 312 -2.61 22.59 -2.55
C ASP A 312 -1.88 23.31 -1.40
N VAL A 313 -1.63 22.59 -0.31
CA VAL A 313 -1.05 23.08 0.95
C VAL A 313 0.06 22.16 1.48
N ASP A 314 0.97 22.74 2.26
CA ASP A 314 2.09 22.02 2.88
C ASP A 314 1.62 20.96 3.90
N GLY A 315 2.39 19.88 4.00
CA GLY A 315 2.52 19.07 5.22
C GLY A 315 1.33 18.19 5.59
N VAL A 316 0.29 18.08 4.74
CA VAL A 316 -0.84 17.19 5.03
C VAL A 316 -0.38 15.73 5.08
N ARG A 317 -0.89 14.97 6.04
CA ARG A 317 -0.54 13.55 6.24
C ARG A 317 -1.80 12.72 6.26
N VAL A 318 -2.01 11.93 5.21
CA VAL A 318 -3.12 10.96 5.14
C VAL A 318 -2.55 9.57 5.36
N LYS A 319 -3.02 8.87 6.39
CA LYS A 319 -2.50 7.55 6.74
C LYS A 319 -3.58 6.53 7.11
N GLY A 320 -3.46 5.31 6.59
CA GLY A 320 -4.23 4.15 7.07
C GLY A 320 -5.72 4.20 6.75
N LEU A 321 -6.08 4.65 5.54
CA LEU A 321 -7.47 4.74 5.08
C LEU A 321 -7.70 3.82 3.88
N LEU A 322 -8.86 3.16 3.86
CA LEU A 322 -9.39 2.49 2.67
C LEU A 322 -10.47 3.39 2.04
N PHE A 323 -10.27 3.81 0.81
CA PHE A 323 -11.28 4.48 0.00
C PHE A 323 -12.01 3.43 -0.84
N ASP A 324 -13.28 3.18 -0.55
CA ASP A 324 -14.06 2.11 -1.17
C ASP A 324 -15.19 2.72 -2.00
N ALA A 325 -15.16 2.52 -3.32
CA ALA A 325 -16.04 3.23 -4.23
C ALA A 325 -17.53 2.89 -4.00
N GLY A 326 -18.38 3.91 -3.93
CA GLY A 326 -19.83 3.75 -3.95
C GLY A 326 -20.37 3.29 -5.31
N THR A 327 -21.64 2.91 -5.35
CA THR A 327 -22.29 2.38 -6.57
C THR A 327 -22.52 3.44 -7.65
N ALA A 328 -22.58 4.71 -7.26
CA ALA A 328 -22.56 5.85 -8.18
C ALA A 328 -21.10 6.20 -8.52
N ASN A 329 -20.84 6.40 -9.82
CA ASN A 329 -19.48 6.67 -10.29
C ASN A 329 -18.95 8.00 -9.74
N SER A 330 -17.89 7.93 -8.94
CA SER A 330 -17.13 9.11 -8.48
C SER A 330 -16.14 9.55 -9.57
N LYS A 331 -15.84 10.86 -9.68
CA LYS A 331 -14.81 11.32 -10.63
C LYS A 331 -13.45 10.87 -10.13
N SER A 332 -13.16 11.14 -8.86
CA SER A 332 -12.02 10.59 -8.13
C SER A 332 -12.45 10.01 -6.78
N LEU A 333 -11.64 9.16 -6.14
CA LEU A 333 -11.87 8.82 -4.72
C LEU A 333 -11.08 9.76 -3.82
N LEU A 334 -9.81 10.02 -4.15
CA LEU A 334 -8.95 10.99 -3.50
C LEU A 334 -8.28 11.90 -4.54
N THR A 335 -8.37 13.21 -4.32
CA THR A 335 -7.58 14.21 -5.05
C THR A 335 -6.67 14.97 -4.10
N VAL A 336 -5.38 15.10 -4.45
CA VAL A 336 -4.36 15.87 -3.72
C VAL A 336 -3.90 17.04 -4.56
N GLY A 337 -4.21 18.25 -4.12
CA GLY A 337 -4.00 19.49 -4.86
C GLY A 337 -5.11 19.75 -5.87
N ASP A 338 -5.34 21.03 -6.15
CA ASP A 338 -6.29 21.46 -7.18
C ASP A 338 -5.74 21.20 -8.59
N GLU A 339 -6.61 21.09 -9.58
CA GLU A 339 -6.19 21.00 -10.98
C GLU A 339 -5.38 22.25 -11.37
N GLY A 340 -4.18 22.05 -11.92
CA GLY A 340 -3.26 23.15 -12.22
C GLY A 340 -2.45 23.66 -11.01
N ALA A 341 -2.45 22.91 -9.89
CA ALA A 341 -1.52 23.12 -8.78
C ALA A 341 -0.08 23.28 -9.28
N SER A 342 0.65 24.21 -8.68
CA SER A 342 2.01 24.58 -9.10
C SER A 342 2.90 25.05 -7.96
N ALA A 343 2.39 25.05 -6.71
CA ALA A 343 3.20 25.38 -5.55
C ALA A 343 4.32 24.34 -5.35
N ASP A 344 5.48 24.76 -4.82
CA ASP A 344 6.55 23.86 -4.42
C ASP A 344 6.39 23.52 -2.94
N HIS A 345 6.27 22.22 -2.65
CA HIS A 345 6.12 21.67 -1.30
C HIS A 345 7.35 20.87 -0.86
N SER A 346 8.50 21.02 -1.54
CA SER A 346 9.73 20.23 -1.31
C SER A 346 10.22 20.18 0.14
N LYS A 347 9.92 21.20 0.96
CA LYS A 347 10.34 21.27 2.37
C LYS A 347 9.38 20.58 3.34
N ASP A 348 8.10 20.51 2.98
CA ASP A 348 7.08 19.87 3.79
C ASP A 348 5.97 19.32 2.88
N PRO A 349 6.25 18.22 2.16
CA PRO A 349 5.32 17.69 1.18
C PRO A 349 4.08 17.10 1.84
N THR A 350 2.99 17.01 1.09
CA THR A 350 1.88 16.13 1.47
C THR A 350 2.32 14.66 1.34
N THR A 351 1.92 13.81 2.29
CA THR A 351 2.19 12.35 2.24
C THR A 351 0.91 11.52 2.28
N LEU A 352 0.84 10.52 1.42
CA LEU A 352 -0.17 9.46 1.43
C LEU A 352 0.51 8.15 1.85
N GLN A 353 0.11 7.57 2.99
CA GLN A 353 0.80 6.41 3.55
C GLN A 353 -0.18 5.32 3.96
N ASP A 354 -0.04 4.10 3.44
CA ASP A 354 -1.03 3.04 3.66
C ASP A 354 -2.45 3.51 3.27
N VAL A 355 -2.52 4.16 2.10
CA VAL A 355 -3.77 4.65 1.51
C VAL A 355 -4.18 3.69 0.42
N PHE A 356 -5.34 3.07 0.58
CA PHE A 356 -5.79 1.99 -0.27
C PHE A 356 -7.08 2.36 -0.97
N PHE A 357 -7.30 1.80 -2.16
CA PHE A 357 -8.51 2.02 -2.95
C PHE A 357 -9.10 0.69 -3.39
N ARG A 358 -10.41 0.58 -3.29
CA ARG A 358 -11.17 -0.56 -3.81
C ARG A 358 -12.30 -0.08 -4.68
N VAL A 359 -12.41 -0.67 -5.88
CA VAL A 359 -13.53 -0.45 -6.81
C VAL A 359 -14.16 -1.78 -7.17
N GLY A 360 -15.25 -2.16 -6.49
CA GLY A 360 -15.87 -3.47 -6.64
C GLY A 360 -15.63 -4.40 -5.45
N GLY A 361 -16.00 -5.66 -5.59
CA GLY A 361 -15.68 -6.72 -4.62
C GLY A 361 -16.66 -6.80 -3.45
N GLN A 362 -16.81 -5.74 -2.64
CA GLN A 362 -17.83 -5.72 -1.58
C GLN A 362 -19.21 -5.33 -2.13
N ILE A 363 -19.24 -4.26 -2.94
CA ILE A 363 -20.39 -3.73 -3.68
C ILE A 363 -19.97 -3.45 -5.12
N ALA A 364 -20.91 -3.19 -6.03
CA ALA A 364 -20.62 -2.80 -7.42
C ALA A 364 -20.13 -1.34 -7.51
N GLY A 365 -19.01 -1.03 -6.85
CA GLY A 365 -18.42 0.29 -6.75
C GLY A 365 -17.86 0.78 -8.08
N LYS A 366 -17.88 2.10 -8.31
CA LYS A 366 -17.41 2.73 -9.56
C LYS A 366 -16.66 4.03 -9.30
N ALA A 367 -15.55 4.22 -10.00
CA ALA A 367 -14.80 5.47 -9.98
C ALA A 367 -14.09 5.67 -11.32
N THR A 368 -14.06 6.88 -11.87
CA THR A 368 -13.27 7.13 -13.08
C THR A 368 -11.78 7.06 -12.79
N THR A 369 -11.32 7.71 -11.72
CA THR A 369 -9.94 7.60 -11.23
C THR A 369 -9.94 7.31 -9.73
N SER A 370 -9.03 6.48 -9.22
CA SER A 370 -8.98 6.26 -7.76
C SER A 370 -8.21 7.38 -7.06
N LEU A 371 -7.00 7.66 -7.52
CA LEU A 371 -6.12 8.69 -6.95
C LEU A 371 -5.68 9.71 -8.02
N VAL A 372 -5.87 11.00 -7.72
CA VAL A 372 -5.31 12.12 -8.49
C VAL A 372 -4.33 12.89 -7.63
N VAL A 373 -3.11 13.09 -8.10
CA VAL A 373 -2.06 13.86 -7.42
C VAL A 373 -1.63 15.03 -8.30
N ASN A 374 -2.14 16.21 -7.99
CA ASN A 374 -1.79 17.47 -8.64
C ASN A 374 -0.70 18.23 -7.89
N SER A 375 -0.67 18.17 -6.56
CA SER A 375 0.36 18.87 -5.77
C SER A 375 1.75 18.33 -6.04
N ASN A 376 2.68 19.25 -6.30
CA ASN A 376 4.09 18.93 -6.48
C ASN A 376 4.68 18.32 -5.19
N ASN A 377 5.76 17.56 -5.33
CA ASN A 377 6.54 16.97 -4.24
C ASN A 377 5.78 15.98 -3.34
N THR A 378 4.51 15.68 -3.63
CA THR A 378 3.73 14.69 -2.89
C THR A 378 4.51 13.37 -2.79
N ILE A 379 4.50 12.76 -1.61
CA ILE A 379 5.08 11.44 -1.38
C ILE A 379 3.95 10.42 -1.30
N ILE A 380 3.98 9.44 -2.20
CA ILE A 380 3.08 8.29 -2.25
C ILE A 380 3.83 7.10 -1.66
N ASP A 381 3.55 6.73 -0.42
CA ASP A 381 4.34 5.76 0.33
C ASP A 381 3.49 4.56 0.78
N HIS A 382 3.48 3.51 -0.04
CA HIS A 382 2.57 2.36 0.05
C HIS A 382 1.11 2.73 -0.27
N VAL A 383 0.79 2.63 -1.56
CA VAL A 383 -0.58 2.69 -2.07
C VAL A 383 -0.91 1.38 -2.77
N TRP A 384 -2.11 0.87 -2.52
CA TRP A 384 -2.73 -0.15 -3.35
C TRP A 384 -4.02 0.40 -3.94
N ALA A 385 -4.02 0.62 -5.25
CA ALA A 385 -5.22 0.98 -5.98
C ALA A 385 -5.73 -0.26 -6.73
N TRP A 386 -6.89 -0.78 -6.35
CA TRP A 386 -7.38 -2.06 -6.83
C TRP A 386 -8.80 -1.94 -7.39
N ARG A 387 -8.94 -2.14 -8.70
CA ARG A 387 -10.23 -2.49 -9.29
C ARG A 387 -10.45 -3.98 -9.04
N ALA A 388 -11.51 -4.34 -8.34
CA ALA A 388 -11.69 -5.71 -7.89
C ALA A 388 -11.78 -6.70 -9.06
N ASP A 389 -10.96 -7.76 -9.03
CA ASP A 389 -11.00 -8.91 -9.93
C ASP A 389 -11.87 -10.06 -9.37
N HIS A 390 -12.18 -10.03 -8.07
CA HIS A 390 -13.06 -10.98 -7.39
C HIS A 390 -13.88 -10.31 -6.27
N GLY A 391 -14.95 -10.99 -5.86
CA GLY A 391 -15.68 -10.67 -4.64
C GLY A 391 -17.11 -11.18 -4.59
N ASN A 392 -17.97 -10.48 -3.86
CA ASN A 392 -19.37 -10.85 -3.66
C ASN A 392 -20.11 -11.00 -5.01
N PRO A 393 -21.10 -11.90 -5.10
CA PRO A 393 -21.87 -12.09 -6.33
C PRO A 393 -22.43 -10.79 -6.89
N GLY A 394 -22.17 -10.51 -8.17
CA GLY A 394 -22.70 -9.33 -8.87
C GLY A 394 -21.96 -8.01 -8.60
N THR A 395 -20.78 -8.06 -7.96
CA THR A 395 -20.00 -6.85 -7.63
C THR A 395 -18.78 -6.62 -8.51
N VAL A 396 -18.43 -7.59 -9.36
CA VAL A 396 -17.27 -7.55 -10.25
C VAL A 396 -17.67 -7.88 -11.68
N GLY A 397 -17.02 -7.24 -12.64
CA GLY A 397 -17.13 -7.48 -14.07
C GLY A 397 -16.92 -6.22 -14.90
N TRP A 398 -16.65 -6.40 -16.20
CA TRP A 398 -16.26 -5.32 -17.11
C TRP A 398 -17.21 -4.13 -17.14
N THR A 399 -18.52 -4.36 -16.97
CA THR A 399 -19.55 -3.31 -16.92
C THR A 399 -20.14 -3.10 -15.53
N THR A 400 -19.64 -3.83 -14.53
CA THR A 400 -20.15 -3.87 -13.15
C THR A 400 -19.40 -2.87 -12.27
N ASN A 401 -18.10 -3.08 -12.04
CA ASN A 401 -17.23 -2.23 -11.24
C ASN A 401 -16.29 -1.42 -12.15
N THR A 402 -16.87 -0.56 -12.99
CA THR A 402 -16.12 0.20 -13.99
C THR A 402 -15.13 1.15 -13.31
N ALA A 403 -13.87 1.10 -13.74
CA ALA A 403 -12.85 2.06 -13.32
C ALA A 403 -11.82 2.29 -14.42
N ASP A 404 -11.63 3.53 -14.84
CA ASP A 404 -10.78 3.85 -15.99
C ASP A 404 -9.29 3.80 -15.62
N THR A 405 -8.87 4.57 -14.61
CA THR A 405 -7.44 4.71 -14.24
C THR A 405 -7.25 4.60 -12.74
N GLY A 406 -6.18 3.94 -12.30
CA GLY A 406 -5.88 3.82 -10.88
C GLY A 406 -5.31 5.11 -10.32
N VAL A 407 -4.14 5.50 -10.82
CA VAL A 407 -3.39 6.64 -10.31
C VAL A 407 -3.05 7.61 -11.44
N LEU A 408 -3.38 8.88 -11.25
CA LEU A 408 -3.03 9.99 -12.14
C LEU A 408 -2.13 10.97 -11.38
N VAL A 409 -0.89 11.12 -11.82
CA VAL A 409 0.09 12.04 -11.24
C VAL A 409 0.34 13.19 -12.21
N ASN A 410 -0.13 14.39 -11.86
CA ASN A 410 0.10 15.62 -12.60
C ASN A 410 1.19 16.49 -11.97
N GLY A 411 1.37 16.41 -10.65
CA GLY A 411 2.36 17.20 -9.93
C GLY A 411 3.80 16.83 -10.27
N ASP A 412 4.67 17.83 -10.31
CA ASP A 412 6.11 17.69 -10.48
C ASP A 412 6.79 17.17 -9.20
N ASN A 413 7.88 16.45 -9.36
CA ASN A 413 8.75 15.93 -8.30
C ASN A 413 8.03 15.04 -7.27
N VAL A 414 6.92 14.41 -7.68
CA VAL A 414 6.24 13.39 -6.88
C VAL A 414 7.13 12.15 -6.75
N GLU A 415 7.19 11.57 -5.56
CA GLU A 415 7.95 10.33 -5.29
C GLU A 415 6.99 9.24 -4.82
N ALA A 416 6.98 8.11 -5.51
CA ALA A 416 6.21 6.92 -5.15
C ALA A 416 7.14 5.80 -4.68
N THR A 417 6.91 5.27 -3.48
CA THR A 417 7.66 4.15 -2.90
C THR A 417 6.69 3.04 -2.49
N GLY A 418 6.76 1.89 -3.15
CA GLY A 418 5.81 0.80 -2.93
C GLY A 418 4.45 1.06 -3.59
N LEU A 419 4.44 1.21 -4.93
CA LEU A 419 3.22 1.49 -5.68
C LEU A 419 2.60 0.20 -6.25
N PHE A 420 1.39 -0.14 -5.83
CA PHE A 420 0.62 -1.30 -6.32
C PHE A 420 -0.65 -0.79 -7.00
N VAL A 421 -0.87 -1.11 -8.28
CA VAL A 421 -2.06 -0.65 -9.02
C VAL A 421 -2.55 -1.72 -9.97
N GLU A 422 -3.81 -2.13 -9.87
CA GLU A 422 -4.28 -3.35 -10.53
C GLU A 422 -5.69 -3.25 -11.16
N HIS A 423 -5.81 -3.93 -12.30
CA HIS A 423 -7.03 -4.29 -13.03
C HIS A 423 -7.93 -3.16 -13.55
N TYR A 424 -7.46 -1.91 -13.60
CA TYR A 424 -8.20 -0.80 -14.20
C TYR A 424 -8.45 -1.04 -15.69
N GLN A 425 -9.52 -0.46 -16.23
CA GLN A 425 -9.97 -0.70 -17.60
C GLN A 425 -9.11 0.01 -18.65
N LYS A 426 -8.34 1.03 -18.27
CA LYS A 426 -7.42 1.76 -19.13
C LYS A 426 -6.01 1.74 -18.53
N PHE A 427 -5.30 2.87 -18.59
CA PHE A 427 -3.98 3.01 -17.98
C PHE A 427 -4.07 2.84 -16.46
N GLN A 428 -3.21 2.01 -15.89
CA GLN A 428 -3.22 1.75 -14.45
C GLN A 428 -2.62 2.95 -13.73
N VAL A 429 -1.46 3.41 -14.21
CA VAL A 429 -0.81 4.67 -13.81
C VAL A 429 -0.61 5.57 -15.03
N VAL A 430 -0.93 6.86 -14.87
CA VAL A 430 -0.56 7.93 -15.79
C VAL A 430 0.26 8.97 -15.04
N TRP A 431 1.43 9.32 -15.59
CA TRP A 431 2.37 10.26 -14.99
C TRP A 431 2.69 11.40 -15.96
N ASN A 432 2.18 12.59 -15.67
CA ASN A 432 2.34 13.80 -16.49
C ASN A 432 3.33 14.80 -15.88
N GLY A 433 3.60 14.72 -14.58
CA GLY A 433 4.54 15.62 -13.89
C GLY A 433 6.01 15.29 -14.16
N GLN A 434 6.85 16.32 -14.14
CA GLN A 434 8.29 16.26 -14.34
C GLN A 434 9.04 15.81 -13.08
N GLY A 435 10.22 15.23 -13.23
CA GLY A 435 11.09 14.84 -12.10
C GLY A 435 10.50 13.74 -11.22
N GLY A 436 9.46 13.05 -11.69
CA GLY A 436 8.79 11.98 -10.95
C GLY A 436 9.72 10.80 -10.70
N LYS A 437 9.56 10.18 -9.51
CA LYS A 437 10.29 8.97 -9.15
C LYS A 437 9.37 7.86 -8.70
N THR A 438 9.65 6.62 -9.09
CA THR A 438 8.97 5.43 -8.56
C THR A 438 9.98 4.37 -8.16
N ILE A 439 9.99 3.96 -6.88
CA ILE A 439 10.80 2.85 -6.39
C ILE A 439 9.83 1.74 -5.98
N PHE A 440 9.90 0.63 -6.69
CA PHE A 440 8.95 -0.48 -6.70
C PHE A 440 7.61 -0.12 -7.33
N PHE A 441 7.25 -0.89 -8.36
CA PHE A 441 5.92 -0.92 -8.94
C PHE A 441 5.47 -2.36 -9.16
N GLN A 442 4.23 -2.66 -8.79
CA GLN A 442 3.55 -3.92 -9.11
C GLN A 442 2.20 -3.63 -9.76
N ASN A 443 1.91 -4.41 -10.80
CA ASN A 443 0.64 -4.33 -11.51
C ASN A 443 0.20 -5.70 -12.02
N GLU A 444 -1.12 -5.88 -12.03
CA GLU A 444 -1.81 -6.84 -12.89
C GLU A 444 -2.81 -6.12 -13.82
N MET A 445 -2.85 -6.51 -15.09
CA MET A 445 -3.81 -6.01 -16.08
C MET A 445 -5.23 -6.55 -15.80
N PRO A 446 -6.32 -5.92 -16.31
CA PRO A 446 -7.68 -6.40 -16.09
C PRO A 446 -7.90 -7.81 -16.66
N TYR A 447 -8.41 -8.73 -15.83
CA TYR A 447 -8.64 -10.12 -16.26
C TYR A 447 -9.87 -10.28 -17.14
N ASP A 448 -10.79 -9.33 -17.04
CA ASP A 448 -12.15 -9.40 -17.56
C ASP A 448 -12.36 -8.61 -18.87
N VAL A 449 -11.27 -8.35 -19.60
CA VAL A 449 -11.32 -7.76 -20.95
C VAL A 449 -12.13 -8.70 -21.87
N PRO A 450 -13.23 -8.22 -22.47
CA PRO A 450 -14.11 -9.10 -23.26
C PRO A 450 -13.50 -9.45 -24.62
N ASP A 451 -12.86 -8.48 -25.27
CA ASP A 451 -12.21 -8.65 -26.57
C ASP A 451 -11.20 -7.53 -26.85
N GLN A 452 -10.27 -7.80 -27.78
CA GLN A 452 -9.22 -6.86 -28.15
C GLN A 452 -9.76 -5.55 -28.73
N ALA A 453 -10.87 -5.58 -29.49
CA ALA A 453 -11.39 -4.38 -30.15
C ALA A 453 -11.90 -3.34 -29.13
N SER A 454 -12.43 -3.81 -28.01
CA SER A 454 -12.88 -2.98 -26.89
C SER A 454 -11.75 -2.39 -26.03
N TRP A 455 -10.53 -2.93 -26.16
CA TRP A 455 -9.40 -2.61 -25.27
C TRP A 455 -8.14 -2.26 -26.06
N ASN A 456 -8.22 -1.13 -26.79
CA ASN A 456 -7.08 -0.51 -27.46
C ASN A 456 -6.97 0.95 -27.02
N SER A 457 -5.78 1.42 -26.69
CA SER A 457 -5.55 2.79 -26.20
C SER A 457 -5.54 3.84 -27.31
N ALA A 458 -5.15 3.46 -28.51
CA ALA A 458 -5.14 4.30 -29.71
C ALA A 458 -5.23 3.45 -30.98
N PRO A 459 -5.53 4.04 -32.16
CA PRO A 459 -5.47 3.31 -33.43
C PRO A 459 -4.10 2.64 -33.63
N GLY A 460 -4.09 1.31 -33.71
CA GLY A 460 -2.86 0.53 -33.90
C GLY A 460 -2.08 0.19 -32.62
N VAL A 461 -2.53 0.62 -31.44
CA VAL A 461 -1.90 0.29 -30.14
C VAL A 461 -2.83 -0.64 -29.35
N THR A 462 -2.43 -1.90 -29.22
CA THR A 462 -3.20 -2.93 -28.51
C THR A 462 -3.07 -2.75 -26.99
N GLY A 463 -4.21 -2.71 -26.29
CA GLY A 463 -4.23 -2.56 -24.84
C GLY A 463 -3.88 -1.17 -24.33
N TYR A 464 -3.83 -1.06 -23.00
CA TYR A 464 -3.39 0.11 -22.26
C TYR A 464 -2.20 -0.27 -21.38
N ALA A 465 -1.17 0.57 -21.35
CA ALA A 465 0.01 0.34 -20.53
C ALA A 465 -0.34 0.32 -19.04
N ALA A 466 0.38 -0.51 -18.28
CA ALA A 466 0.35 -0.49 -16.82
C ALA A 466 0.88 0.84 -16.27
N TYR A 467 1.94 1.37 -16.87
CA TYR A 467 2.54 2.62 -16.45
C TYR A 467 2.84 3.49 -17.67
N LYS A 468 2.13 4.61 -17.78
CA LYS A 468 2.31 5.57 -18.86
C LYS A 468 2.93 6.86 -18.34
N VAL A 469 4.09 7.24 -18.87
CA VAL A 469 4.65 8.59 -18.74
C VAL A 469 4.19 9.44 -19.92
N GLY A 470 3.71 10.65 -19.65
CA GLY A 470 3.18 11.57 -20.65
C GLY A 470 4.23 11.96 -21.68
N PRO A 471 3.84 12.21 -22.95
CA PRO A 471 4.79 12.46 -24.05
C PRO A 471 5.66 13.70 -23.85
N ASP A 472 5.19 14.68 -23.08
CA ASP A 472 5.89 15.95 -22.83
C ASP A 472 6.86 15.89 -21.62
N VAL A 473 6.92 14.75 -20.92
CA VAL A 473 7.82 14.55 -19.78
C VAL A 473 9.25 14.37 -20.27
N THR A 474 10.15 15.17 -19.71
CA THR A 474 11.58 15.18 -20.04
C THR A 474 12.44 14.68 -18.89
N SER A 475 11.88 14.48 -17.70
CA SER A 475 12.58 13.90 -16.56
C SER A 475 11.66 12.97 -15.78
N HIS A 476 12.06 11.71 -15.65
CA HIS A 476 11.35 10.69 -14.87
C HIS A 476 12.30 9.54 -14.57
N GLU A 477 12.22 8.93 -13.39
CA GLU A 477 13.05 7.77 -13.09
C GLU A 477 12.35 6.71 -12.25
N ALA A 478 12.42 5.44 -12.65
CA ALA A 478 11.79 4.36 -11.88
C ALA A 478 12.63 3.09 -11.78
N TRP A 479 12.45 2.34 -10.68
CA TRP A 479 13.22 1.14 -10.33
C TRP A 479 12.32 -0.01 -9.88
N GLY A 480 12.56 -1.21 -10.40
CA GLY A 480 11.89 -2.44 -9.99
C GLY A 480 10.40 -2.42 -10.37
N LEU A 481 10.10 -2.46 -11.67
CA LEU A 481 8.74 -2.36 -12.20
C LEU A 481 8.27 -3.72 -12.74
N GLY A 482 7.20 -4.25 -12.20
CA GLY A 482 6.56 -5.49 -12.67
C GLY A 482 5.13 -5.26 -13.16
N SER A 483 4.78 -5.87 -14.30
CA SER A 483 3.39 -5.93 -14.78
C SER A 483 3.03 -7.32 -15.28
N TYR A 484 1.90 -7.85 -14.82
CA TYR A 484 1.45 -9.21 -15.09
C TYR A 484 0.14 -9.17 -15.89
N CYS A 485 -0.07 -10.15 -16.78
CA CYS A 485 -1.36 -10.34 -17.42
C CYS A 485 -1.95 -11.73 -17.12
N PHE A 486 -3.26 -11.76 -16.88
CA PHE A 486 -4.07 -12.97 -16.76
C PHE A 486 -5.44 -12.67 -17.38
N PHE A 487 -5.51 -12.53 -18.71
CA PHE A 487 -6.76 -12.22 -19.43
C PHE A 487 -7.69 -13.44 -19.43
N ASP A 488 -8.31 -13.70 -18.26
CA ASP A 488 -9.08 -14.90 -17.98
C ASP A 488 -10.33 -14.99 -18.85
N THR A 489 -11.04 -13.88 -19.02
CA THR A 489 -12.25 -13.83 -19.84
C THR A 489 -11.94 -14.08 -21.32
N ASN A 490 -10.83 -13.55 -21.82
CA ASN A 490 -10.40 -13.75 -23.19
C ASN A 490 -8.88 -13.86 -23.34
N PRO A 491 -8.34 -15.10 -23.33
CA PRO A 491 -6.90 -15.35 -23.44
C PRO A 491 -6.26 -14.99 -24.79
N ALA A 492 -7.05 -14.57 -25.79
CA ALA A 492 -6.52 -14.07 -27.05
C ALA A 492 -6.17 -12.58 -27.00
N VAL A 493 -6.51 -11.88 -25.91
CA VAL A 493 -6.14 -10.48 -25.69
C VAL A 493 -4.63 -10.37 -25.50
N ALA A 494 -4.06 -9.31 -26.08
CA ALA A 494 -2.68 -8.92 -25.92
C ALA A 494 -2.58 -7.44 -25.52
N SER A 495 -1.56 -7.12 -24.72
CA SER A 495 -1.08 -5.76 -24.55
C SER A 495 0.16 -5.53 -25.42
N ALA A 496 0.27 -4.36 -26.05
CA ALA A 496 1.45 -3.98 -26.83
C ALA A 496 2.67 -3.90 -25.90
N HIS A 497 2.52 -3.25 -24.75
CA HIS A 497 3.58 -3.07 -23.78
C HIS A 497 3.02 -2.84 -22.38
N ALA A 498 3.81 -3.18 -21.37
CA ALA A 498 3.46 -2.85 -19.98
C ALA A 498 3.81 -1.41 -19.62
N PHE A 499 4.95 -0.91 -20.12
CA PHE A 499 5.45 0.43 -19.79
C PHE A 499 5.49 1.28 -21.06
N GLU A 500 4.95 2.49 -21.00
CA GLU A 500 4.94 3.44 -22.11
C GLU A 500 5.56 4.77 -21.69
N VAL A 501 6.73 5.13 -22.22
CA VAL A 501 7.45 6.33 -21.80
C VAL A 501 8.10 7.09 -22.95
N PRO A 502 8.31 8.42 -22.84
CA PRO A 502 9.11 9.16 -23.82
C PRO A 502 10.54 8.62 -23.91
N GLN A 503 11.07 8.50 -25.12
CA GLN A 503 12.46 8.08 -25.33
C GLN A 503 13.39 9.31 -25.33
N ASN A 504 13.95 9.64 -24.17
CA ASN A 504 14.98 10.67 -24.03
C ASN A 504 15.91 10.36 -22.84
N ALA A 505 17.06 11.04 -22.76
CA ALA A 505 18.08 10.76 -21.75
C ALA A 505 17.68 11.09 -20.30
N GLY A 506 16.59 11.84 -20.09
CA GLY A 506 16.09 12.24 -18.77
C GLY A 506 14.98 11.34 -18.24
N VAL A 507 14.40 10.46 -19.07
CA VAL A 507 13.38 9.48 -18.67
C VAL A 507 14.04 8.11 -18.63
N LYS A 508 14.20 7.51 -17.45
CA LYS A 508 14.96 6.27 -17.25
C LYS A 508 14.18 5.27 -16.42
N LEU A 509 14.28 3.99 -16.78
CA LEU A 509 13.67 2.88 -16.06
C LEU A 509 14.73 1.81 -15.81
N HIS A 510 14.66 1.16 -14.65
CA HIS A 510 15.62 0.16 -14.21
C HIS A 510 14.87 -1.07 -13.68
N SER A 511 15.35 -2.26 -14.01
CA SER A 511 14.79 -3.53 -13.54
C SER A 511 13.30 -3.68 -13.85
N LEU A 512 12.97 -3.76 -15.14
CA LEU A 512 11.61 -3.95 -15.62
C LEU A 512 11.35 -5.41 -15.93
N LEU A 513 10.13 -5.87 -15.69
CA LEU A 513 9.69 -7.19 -16.12
C LEU A 513 8.20 -7.28 -16.44
N THR A 514 7.87 -8.24 -17.31
CA THR A 514 6.51 -8.64 -17.62
C THR A 514 6.32 -10.14 -17.44
N VAL A 515 5.12 -10.56 -17.04
CA VAL A 515 4.76 -11.97 -16.87
C VAL A 515 3.37 -12.23 -17.46
N SER A 516 3.20 -13.29 -18.23
CA SER A 516 1.88 -13.84 -18.51
C SER A 516 1.59 -15.00 -17.55
N LEU A 517 0.61 -14.83 -16.67
CA LEU A 517 0.26 -15.84 -15.68
C LEU A 517 -0.48 -16.98 -16.39
N ASN A 518 0.06 -18.20 -16.31
CA ASN A 518 -0.49 -19.38 -16.98
C ASN A 518 -0.74 -19.20 -18.49
N TYR A 519 -0.01 -18.29 -19.13
CA TYR A 519 -0.17 -17.93 -20.54
C TYR A 519 -1.60 -17.54 -20.95
N ARG A 520 -2.31 -16.81 -20.09
CA ARG A 520 -3.65 -16.27 -20.37
C ARG A 520 -3.53 -14.90 -21.01
N GLY A 521 -3.29 -14.91 -22.33
CA GLY A 521 -2.95 -13.75 -23.15
C GLY A 521 -1.49 -13.32 -23.02
N THR A 522 -1.10 -12.22 -23.67
CA THR A 522 0.33 -11.86 -23.80
C THR A 522 0.60 -10.37 -23.59
N ILE A 523 1.84 -10.06 -23.22
CA ILE A 523 2.40 -8.72 -23.30
C ILE A 523 3.50 -8.76 -24.36
N THR A 524 3.37 -7.96 -25.42
CA THR A 524 4.22 -8.05 -26.63
C THR A 524 5.63 -7.52 -26.40
N HIS A 525 5.76 -6.45 -25.61
CA HIS A 525 7.02 -5.83 -25.21
C HIS A 525 6.99 -5.45 -23.74
N VAL A 526 8.16 -5.39 -23.09
CA VAL A 526 8.23 -4.91 -21.70
C VAL A 526 7.92 -3.41 -21.67
N VAL A 527 8.69 -2.62 -22.42
CA VAL A 527 8.56 -1.15 -22.48
C VAL A 527 8.62 -0.65 -23.91
N ASN A 528 7.66 0.17 -24.32
CA ASN A 528 7.51 0.63 -25.72
C ASN A 528 7.68 -0.56 -26.69
N ASP A 529 8.69 -0.52 -27.56
CA ASP A 529 9.00 -1.60 -28.52
C ASP A 529 10.18 -2.51 -28.06
N THR A 530 10.52 -2.51 -26.77
CA THR A 530 11.70 -3.21 -26.21
C THR A 530 11.31 -4.32 -25.22
N GLY A 531 12.04 -5.43 -25.29
CA GLY A 531 11.78 -6.65 -24.54
C GLY A 531 10.96 -7.64 -25.37
N ASP A 532 11.22 -8.93 -25.19
CA ASP A 532 10.51 -9.98 -25.94
C ASP A 532 9.06 -10.11 -25.48
N VAL A 533 8.25 -10.78 -26.31
CA VAL A 533 6.90 -11.19 -25.92
C VAL A 533 6.95 -12.18 -24.75
N THR A 534 6.01 -12.06 -23.82
CA THR A 534 5.86 -13.03 -22.72
C THR A 534 5.73 -14.45 -23.29
N PRO A 535 6.58 -15.42 -22.88
CA PRO A 535 6.55 -16.78 -23.38
C PRO A 535 5.43 -17.60 -22.72
N SER A 536 5.20 -18.82 -23.24
CA SER A 536 4.34 -19.80 -22.58
C SER A 536 4.85 -20.18 -21.18
N GLY A 537 3.91 -20.43 -20.27
CA GLY A 537 4.20 -20.64 -18.85
C GLY A 537 4.26 -19.32 -18.07
N THR A 538 4.47 -19.40 -16.76
CA THR A 538 4.58 -18.22 -15.88
C THR A 538 6.04 -17.82 -15.72
N THR A 539 6.64 -17.28 -16.78
CA THR A 539 8.07 -16.93 -16.84
C THR A 539 8.24 -15.43 -17.13
N PRO A 540 9.08 -14.70 -16.38
CA PRO A 540 9.30 -13.29 -16.61
C PRO A 540 10.13 -13.00 -17.87
N VAL A 541 9.79 -11.92 -18.58
CA VAL A 541 10.66 -11.28 -19.56
C VAL A 541 11.21 -10.00 -18.93
N ASN A 542 12.53 -9.84 -18.94
CA ASN A 542 13.21 -8.77 -18.21
C ASN A 542 13.86 -7.77 -19.17
N VAL A 543 13.83 -6.49 -18.80
CA VAL A 543 14.66 -5.42 -19.36
C VAL A 543 15.39 -4.75 -18.21
N THR A 544 16.72 -4.77 -18.21
CA THR A 544 17.51 -4.26 -17.07
C THR A 544 17.53 -2.74 -16.99
N SER A 545 17.51 -2.05 -18.13
CA SER A 545 17.56 -0.59 -18.21
C SER A 545 16.86 -0.08 -19.48
N TYR A 546 16.32 1.14 -19.44
CA TYR A 546 15.66 1.81 -20.57
C TYR A 546 15.69 3.35 -20.39
N PRO A 547 15.80 4.16 -21.46
CA PRO A 547 16.29 3.77 -22.77
C PRO A 547 17.79 3.47 -22.76
#